data_AF-A0A8X6MGD2-F1
#
_entry.id   AF-A0A8X6MGD2-F1
#
_cell.length_a   1.000
_cell.length_b   1.000
_cell.length_c   1.000
_cell.angle_alpha   90.00
_cell.angle_beta   90.00
_cell.angle_gamma   90.00
#
_symmetry.space_group_name_H-M   'P 1'
#
loop_
_entity.id
_entity.type
_entity.pdbx_description
1 polymer ?
#
loop_
_entity_poly.entity_id
_entity_poly.type
_entity_poly.pdbx_seq_one_letter_code
_entity_poly.pdbx_strand_id
1 'polypeptide(L)'
;MSSEEDQDVFEITDFTTASEWERFISRIEEVFHEWKLPQHNSAPPLKKGELTEGVWLEKREQLMFASFQFEAVHHYLKPSDATSLATDDDNECLPFCLSDMMSRENDFPPKAHCLVRWYGLREFVVIHPAKANDAIMTEDRTKMLLSSVTIAINNTSCQVPVFVQLQQMRQKYYLGVCEGGGVRTSFDMIHLHRPFPQLQHMQGLLQLFKGKMALLAVPPVTVSIRFTYVLQDWSPCSWPQPPPELDELGEDITPTDIGRLPCGALEDPILEFHLSVTWPCFFENTIIDNDVHSDLNPVLSPKWSMRMRTSEKPVCSMADYLKEFSNILLGYYSENQLLGNISPDDNDMDVTQALDKLAHPKVLPSLLSQGGLRRPSRFQDQWTISEEVLIKILQYIFPDSAPTPAEPDCDEWKDTVNSMNDVQNRAAFARIQEHVRSFKSAPMGSLTWRLALAMCHVHHSYGGLAAVAQLWQDFLLEMRHRWEHNYTLPW
;
A
#
# COMPACT_ATOMS: atom_id res chain seq x y z
N MET A 1 35.41 -55.02 -56.12
CA MET A 1 34.73 -54.92 -54.81
C MET A 1 35.73 -54.31 -53.85
N SER A 2 35.63 -53.00 -53.66
CA SER A 2 36.44 -52.23 -52.71
C SER A 2 35.54 -51.88 -51.53
N SER A 3 35.96 -52.31 -50.35
CA SER A 3 35.41 -51.99 -49.04
C SER A 3 35.63 -50.51 -48.73
N GLU A 4 34.55 -49.78 -48.50
CA GLU A 4 34.59 -48.45 -47.88
C GLU A 4 34.79 -48.64 -46.37
N GLU A 5 35.91 -48.13 -45.87
CA GLU A 5 36.20 -48.00 -44.45
C GLU A 5 35.39 -46.83 -43.90
N ASP A 6 34.44 -47.11 -43.01
CA ASP A 6 33.73 -46.11 -42.22
C ASP A 6 34.75 -45.36 -41.34
N GLN A 7 34.96 -44.07 -41.63
CA GLN A 7 35.70 -43.16 -40.78
C GLN A 7 34.88 -42.89 -39.50
N ASP A 8 35.23 -43.58 -38.40
CA ASP A 8 34.80 -43.21 -37.06
C ASP A 8 35.30 -41.79 -36.73
N VAL A 9 34.42 -40.81 -36.89
CA VAL A 9 34.63 -39.44 -36.44
C VAL A 9 34.64 -39.47 -34.91
N PHE A 10 35.83 -39.37 -34.31
CA PHE A 10 35.98 -39.17 -32.87
C PHE A 10 35.27 -37.87 -32.46
N GLU A 11 34.13 -37.99 -31.80
CA GLU A 11 33.46 -36.88 -31.13
C GLU A 11 34.27 -36.50 -29.88
N ILE A 12 35.12 -35.50 -30.01
CA ILE A 12 35.87 -34.94 -28.88
C ILE A 12 34.87 -34.14 -28.03
N THR A 13 34.43 -34.72 -26.92
CA THR A 13 33.65 -34.01 -25.90
C THR A 13 34.56 -33.06 -25.15
N ASP A 14 34.37 -31.76 -25.36
CA ASP A 14 35.14 -30.70 -24.71
C ASP A 14 34.60 -30.38 -23.31
N PHE A 15 35.28 -30.91 -22.29
CA PHE A 15 34.98 -30.68 -20.88
C PHE A 15 35.53 -29.36 -20.33
N THR A 16 36.10 -28.49 -21.17
CA THR A 16 36.63 -27.18 -20.73
C THR A 16 35.58 -26.05 -20.81
N THR A 17 34.44 -26.31 -21.44
CA THR A 17 33.32 -25.36 -21.47
C THR A 17 32.52 -25.45 -20.18
N ALA A 18 32.36 -24.32 -19.48
CA ALA A 18 31.55 -24.27 -18.26
C ALA A 18 30.14 -24.82 -18.53
N SER A 19 29.65 -25.68 -17.65
CA SER A 19 28.28 -26.18 -17.70
C SER A 19 27.28 -25.07 -17.33
N GLU A 20 26.00 -25.23 -17.68
CA GLU A 20 24.94 -24.32 -17.23
C GLU A 20 24.86 -24.25 -15.70
N TRP A 21 25.17 -25.36 -15.03
CA TRP A 21 25.21 -25.44 -13.57
C TRP A 21 26.35 -24.63 -12.97
N GLU A 22 27.57 -24.74 -13.51
CA GLU A 22 28.71 -23.93 -13.09
C GLU A 22 28.47 -22.44 -13.35
N ARG A 23 27.93 -22.08 -14.53
CA ARG A 23 27.56 -20.67 -14.83
C ARG A 23 26.56 -20.12 -13.82
N PHE A 24 25.58 -20.92 -13.41
CA PHE A 24 24.61 -20.52 -12.42
C PHE A 24 25.22 -20.35 -11.02
N ILE A 25 26.10 -21.26 -10.61
CA ILE A 25 26.85 -21.14 -9.35
C ILE A 25 27.69 -19.86 -9.38
N SER A 26 28.48 -19.63 -10.43
CA SER A 26 29.29 -18.42 -10.58
C SER A 26 28.43 -17.15 -10.52
N ARG A 27 27.22 -17.16 -11.09
CA ARG A 27 26.31 -16.01 -10.99
C ARG A 27 25.84 -15.76 -9.54
N ILE A 28 25.60 -16.81 -8.75
CA ILE A 28 25.28 -16.67 -7.33
C ILE A 28 26.49 -16.09 -6.56
N GLU A 29 27.69 -16.58 -6.85
CA GLU A 29 28.94 -16.09 -6.24
C GLU A 29 29.17 -14.61 -6.54
N GLU A 30 28.97 -14.19 -7.80
CA GLU A 30 29.01 -12.79 -8.21
C GLU A 30 28.06 -11.92 -7.39
N VAL A 31 26.80 -12.35 -7.22
CA VAL A 31 25.80 -11.63 -6.45
C VAL A 31 26.21 -11.52 -4.98
N PHE A 32 26.78 -12.57 -4.39
CA PHE A 32 27.29 -12.53 -3.01
C PHE A 32 28.45 -11.53 -2.85
N HIS A 33 29.36 -11.48 -3.82
CA HIS A 33 30.46 -10.51 -3.84
C HIS A 33 29.98 -9.07 -4.07
N GLU A 34 29.03 -8.86 -4.99
CA GLU A 34 28.44 -7.56 -5.27
C GLU A 34 27.74 -6.99 -4.02
N TRP A 35 27.04 -7.84 -3.28
CA TRP A 35 26.39 -7.46 -2.03
C TRP A 35 27.33 -7.41 -0.82
N LYS A 36 28.60 -7.82 -0.98
CA LYS A 36 29.64 -7.87 0.06
C LYS A 36 29.31 -8.80 1.24
N LEU A 37 28.50 -9.84 1.02
CA LEU A 37 28.09 -10.77 2.08
C LEU A 37 29.26 -11.47 2.80
N PRO A 38 30.36 -11.86 2.13
CA PRO A 38 31.51 -12.47 2.82
C PRO A 38 32.23 -11.57 3.83
N GLN A 39 31.95 -10.26 3.81
CA GLN A 39 32.53 -9.30 4.77
C GLN A 39 31.67 -9.18 6.04
N HIS A 40 30.46 -9.75 6.04
CA HIS A 40 29.52 -9.67 7.15
C HIS A 40 29.74 -10.82 8.15
N ASN A 41 30.93 -10.90 8.74
CA ASN A 41 31.29 -12.02 9.63
C ASN A 41 30.98 -11.76 11.11
N SER A 42 30.71 -10.51 11.47
CA SER A 42 30.42 -10.12 12.86
C SER A 42 29.41 -8.99 12.91
N ALA A 43 28.52 -9.07 13.89
CA ALA A 43 27.54 -8.04 14.16
C ALA A 43 27.29 -7.95 15.68
N PRO A 44 27.05 -6.74 16.22
CA PRO A 44 26.76 -6.57 17.64
C PRO A 44 25.51 -7.37 18.05
N PRO A 45 25.34 -7.73 19.33
CA PRO A 45 24.15 -8.43 19.77
C PRO A 45 22.89 -7.58 19.51
N LEU A 46 21.82 -8.20 19.01
CA LEU A 46 20.54 -7.54 18.76
C LEU A 46 19.98 -6.93 20.03
N LYS A 47 19.55 -5.68 19.96
CA LYS A 47 18.81 -5.01 21.04
C LYS A 47 17.38 -5.55 21.08
N LYS A 48 16.72 -5.31 22.21
CA LYS A 48 15.33 -5.70 22.41
C LYS A 48 14.41 -4.95 21.44
N GLY A 49 13.58 -5.70 20.70
CA GLY A 49 12.61 -5.14 19.76
C GLY A 49 13.18 -4.68 18.42
N GLU A 50 14.49 -4.82 18.19
CA GLU A 50 15.17 -4.31 16.99
C GLU A 50 14.65 -4.96 15.71
N LEU A 51 14.31 -6.26 15.72
CA LEU A 51 13.72 -6.93 14.55
C LEU A 51 12.31 -6.41 14.19
N THR A 52 11.63 -5.78 15.16
CA THR A 52 10.26 -5.27 15.00
C THR A 52 10.24 -3.79 14.61
N GLU A 53 11.09 -2.98 15.24
CA GLU A 53 11.10 -1.52 15.10
C GLU A 53 12.11 -1.03 14.07
N GLY A 54 13.11 -1.85 13.73
CA GLY A 54 14.16 -1.47 12.81
C GLY A 54 13.70 -1.40 11.35
N VAL A 55 14.46 -0.65 10.55
CA VAL A 55 14.18 -0.45 9.13
C VAL A 55 14.79 -1.60 8.34
N TRP A 56 13.94 -2.39 7.69
CA TRP A 56 14.33 -3.47 6.80
C TRP A 56 14.63 -2.94 5.39
N LEU A 57 15.73 -3.40 4.81
CA LEU A 57 16.15 -3.08 3.46
C LEU A 57 16.19 -4.35 2.61
N GLU A 58 15.94 -4.19 1.31
CA GLU A 58 15.96 -5.28 0.35
C GLU A 58 16.85 -4.91 -0.84
N LYS A 59 17.67 -5.86 -1.30
CA LYS A 59 18.34 -5.81 -2.61
C LYS A 59 17.87 -7.00 -3.44
N ARG A 60 17.68 -6.79 -4.74
CA ARG A 60 17.14 -7.81 -5.65
C ARG A 60 18.07 -7.96 -6.84
N GLU A 61 18.35 -9.20 -7.21
CA GLU A 61 19.13 -9.55 -8.39
C GLU A 61 18.48 -10.72 -9.13
N GLN A 62 18.57 -10.70 -10.46
CA GLN A 62 18.01 -11.75 -11.30
C GLN A 62 19.08 -12.81 -11.60
N LEU A 63 18.70 -14.07 -11.47
CA LEU A 63 19.53 -15.23 -11.74
C LEU A 63 18.90 -16.06 -12.86
N MET A 64 19.72 -16.67 -13.70
CA MET A 64 19.25 -17.51 -14.81
C MET A 64 19.92 -18.87 -14.76
N PHE A 65 19.12 -19.93 -14.72
CA PHE A 65 19.59 -21.30 -14.89
C PHE A 65 18.97 -21.86 -16.17
N ALA A 66 19.78 -22.06 -17.21
CA ALA A 66 19.31 -22.41 -18.55
C ALA A 66 18.22 -21.42 -19.02
N SER A 67 16.97 -21.86 -19.13
CA SER A 67 15.80 -21.03 -19.50
C SER A 67 14.92 -20.60 -18.32
N PHE A 68 15.27 -21.00 -17.10
CA PHE A 68 14.50 -20.72 -15.90
C PHE A 68 15.06 -19.50 -15.16
N GLN A 69 14.17 -18.56 -14.80
CA GLN A 69 14.52 -17.32 -14.13
C GLN A 69 14.23 -17.41 -12.64
N PHE A 70 15.21 -17.04 -11.82
CA PHE A 70 15.08 -16.86 -10.39
C PHE A 70 15.36 -15.41 -10.02
N GLU A 71 14.85 -15.00 -8.87
CA GLU A 71 15.21 -13.76 -8.21
C GLU A 71 15.87 -14.11 -6.87
N ALA A 72 17.02 -13.48 -6.61
CA ALA A 72 17.67 -13.48 -5.31
C ALA A 72 17.30 -12.17 -4.61
N VAL A 73 16.80 -12.28 -3.38
CA VAL A 73 16.43 -11.14 -2.53
C VAL A 73 17.24 -11.20 -1.24
N HIS A 74 18.08 -10.19 -1.02
CA HIS A 74 18.81 -10.00 0.23
C HIS A 74 17.99 -9.12 1.17
N HIS A 75 17.58 -9.70 2.30
CA HIS A 75 16.87 -9.01 3.37
C HIS A 75 17.83 -8.75 4.51
N TYR A 76 17.96 -7.50 4.94
CA TYR A 76 18.81 -7.15 6.08
C TYR A 76 18.23 -5.97 6.86
N LEU A 77 18.44 -6.02 8.18
CA LEU A 77 18.12 -4.93 9.07
C LEU A 77 19.18 -3.84 8.95
N LYS A 78 18.77 -2.59 8.73
CA LYS A 78 19.71 -1.47 8.71
C LYS A 78 20.45 -1.39 10.06
N PRO A 79 21.79 -1.42 10.08
CA PRO A 79 22.53 -1.32 11.33
C PRO A 79 22.24 0.01 12.02
N SER A 80 21.98 -0.03 13.32
CA SER A 80 21.88 1.17 14.16
C SER A 80 23.25 1.88 14.16
N ASP A 81 23.28 3.21 14.04
CA ASP A 81 24.49 4.06 13.98
C ASP A 81 25.42 3.96 15.22
N ALA A 82 25.14 3.05 16.14
CA ALA A 82 26.05 2.65 17.20
C ALA A 82 27.25 1.89 16.61
N THR A 83 28.24 2.66 16.19
CA THR A 83 29.63 2.23 15.96
C THR A 83 30.00 1.16 17.01
N SER A 84 30.21 -0.08 16.58
CA SER A 84 30.86 -1.09 17.42
C SER A 84 32.22 -1.37 16.80
N LEU A 85 33.25 -1.05 17.60
CA LEU A 85 34.62 -1.44 17.40
C LEU A 85 34.64 -2.94 17.16
N ALA A 86 35.13 -3.36 15.99
CA ALA A 86 35.61 -4.72 15.79
C ALA A 86 36.71 -4.95 16.83
N THR A 87 36.41 -5.69 17.90
CA THR A 87 37.45 -6.36 18.63
C THR A 87 37.89 -7.51 17.74
N ASP A 88 39.00 -7.29 17.04
CA ASP A 88 39.81 -8.33 16.40
C ASP A 88 40.25 -9.30 17.51
N ASP A 89 39.39 -10.24 17.87
CA ASP A 89 39.77 -11.42 18.63
C ASP A 89 39.72 -12.57 17.63
N ASP A 90 40.92 -13.00 17.22
CA ASP A 90 41.24 -14.06 16.23
C ASP A 90 40.76 -15.47 16.66
N ASN A 91 39.61 -15.57 17.32
CA ASN A 91 38.91 -16.81 17.57
C ASN A 91 37.91 -17.03 16.44
N GLU A 92 37.86 -18.25 15.89
CA GLU A 92 36.84 -18.67 14.90
C GLU A 92 35.43 -18.36 15.43
N CYS A 93 34.92 -17.17 15.09
CA CYS A 93 33.66 -16.69 15.62
C CYS A 93 32.55 -17.40 14.85
N LEU A 94 31.64 -18.04 15.59
CA LEU A 94 30.45 -18.66 15.04
C LEU A 94 29.64 -17.62 14.24
N PRO A 95 28.94 -18.02 13.16
CA PRO A 95 28.09 -17.12 12.39
C PRO A 95 27.12 -16.35 13.31
N PHE A 96 27.03 -15.03 13.15
CA PHE A 96 26.22 -14.17 14.02
C PHE A 96 24.73 -14.55 14.01
N CYS A 97 24.25 -15.18 12.94
CA CYS A 97 22.89 -15.71 12.84
C CYS A 97 22.57 -16.74 13.94
N LEU A 98 23.56 -17.50 14.42
CA LEU A 98 23.39 -18.42 15.54
C LEU A 98 23.13 -17.66 16.85
N SER A 99 23.81 -16.53 17.06
CA SER A 99 23.51 -15.66 18.20
C SER A 99 22.11 -15.04 18.09
N ASP A 100 21.67 -14.72 16.88
CA ASP A 100 20.34 -14.16 16.64
C ASP A 100 19.23 -15.18 16.95
N MET A 101 19.39 -16.42 16.47
CA MET A 101 18.46 -17.52 16.73
C MET A 101 18.30 -17.82 18.22
N MET A 102 19.33 -17.55 19.03
CA MET A 102 19.31 -17.74 20.48
C MET A 102 18.81 -16.50 21.25
N SER A 103 18.53 -15.39 20.56
CA SER A 103 18.09 -14.13 21.18
C SER A 103 16.59 -14.10 21.45
N ARG A 104 16.23 -14.25 22.72
CA ARG A 104 14.84 -14.17 23.20
C ARG A 104 14.24 -12.76 23.19
N GLU A 105 15.07 -11.71 23.07
CA GLU A 105 14.62 -10.31 23.21
C GLU A 105 13.84 -9.82 21.98
N ASN A 106 13.85 -10.61 20.89
CA ASN A 106 13.15 -10.31 19.65
C ASN A 106 12.10 -11.38 19.30
N ASP A 107 11.68 -12.19 20.28
CA ASP A 107 10.65 -13.21 20.09
C ASP A 107 9.33 -12.62 19.57
N PHE A 108 8.75 -13.31 18.59
CA PHE A 108 7.45 -13.03 17.99
C PHE A 108 7.28 -11.60 17.43
N PRO A 109 8.09 -11.19 16.44
CA PRO A 109 7.98 -9.88 15.83
C PRO A 109 6.66 -9.76 15.04
N PRO A 110 5.76 -8.81 15.38
CA PRO A 110 4.44 -8.70 14.78
C PRO A 110 4.50 -8.32 13.30
N LYS A 111 5.42 -7.43 12.89
CA LYS A 111 5.60 -6.97 11.50
C LYS A 111 6.98 -7.37 11.01
N ALA A 112 7.11 -8.59 10.48
CA ALA A 112 8.38 -9.08 9.96
C ALA A 112 8.16 -10.17 8.91
N HIS A 113 9.19 -10.43 8.09
CA HIS A 113 9.23 -11.55 7.18
C HIS A 113 9.06 -12.88 7.93
N CYS A 114 8.49 -13.90 7.28
CA CYS A 114 8.19 -15.18 7.95
C CYS A 114 9.44 -15.88 8.51
N LEU A 115 10.56 -15.85 7.77
CA LEU A 115 11.85 -16.39 8.23
C LEU A 115 12.38 -15.67 9.48
N VAL A 116 12.16 -14.35 9.60
CA VAL A 116 12.49 -13.58 10.82
C VAL A 116 11.63 -14.05 11.99
N ARG A 117 10.34 -14.32 11.77
CA ARG A 117 9.45 -14.82 12.82
C ARG A 117 9.77 -16.24 13.27
N TRP A 118 10.26 -17.10 12.37
CA TRP A 118 10.55 -18.50 12.68
C TRP A 118 11.95 -18.72 13.25
N TYR A 119 12.94 -17.96 12.76
CA TYR A 119 14.34 -18.17 13.10
C TYR A 119 15.01 -16.97 13.78
N GLY A 120 14.35 -15.81 13.91
CA GLY A 120 14.92 -14.65 14.60
C GLY A 120 16.08 -13.96 13.85
N LEU A 121 16.23 -14.19 12.55
CA LEU A 121 17.37 -13.70 11.76
C LEU A 121 17.28 -12.20 11.49
N ARG A 122 18.40 -11.47 11.59
CA ARG A 122 18.50 -10.05 11.18
C ARG A 122 18.86 -9.85 9.71
N GLU A 123 19.45 -10.86 9.08
CA GLU A 123 19.99 -10.81 7.72
C GLU A 123 19.94 -12.21 7.09
N PHE A 124 19.43 -12.31 5.87
CA PHE A 124 19.34 -13.56 5.11
C PHE A 124 19.09 -13.28 3.62
N VAL A 125 19.36 -14.27 2.77
CA VAL A 125 19.05 -14.24 1.34
C VAL A 125 17.94 -15.24 1.03
N VAL A 126 17.00 -14.88 0.17
CA VAL A 126 15.99 -15.79 -0.37
C VAL A 126 16.16 -15.89 -1.89
N ILE A 127 16.34 -17.09 -2.40
CA ILE A 127 16.32 -17.39 -3.83
C ILE A 127 14.98 -18.04 -4.14
N HIS A 128 14.22 -17.44 -5.04
CA HIS A 128 12.90 -17.92 -5.42
C HIS A 128 12.68 -17.79 -6.93
N PRO A 129 11.77 -18.56 -7.55
CA PRO A 129 11.40 -18.37 -8.95
C PRO A 129 10.97 -16.94 -9.25
N ALA A 130 11.37 -16.37 -10.39
CA ALA A 130 11.02 -14.98 -10.75
C ALA A 130 9.54 -14.82 -11.08
N LYS A 131 8.90 -15.87 -11.63
CA LYS A 131 7.46 -15.90 -11.93
C LYS A 131 6.72 -16.64 -10.84
N ALA A 132 5.62 -16.06 -10.34
CA ALA A 132 4.83 -16.64 -9.25
C ALA A 132 4.24 -18.03 -9.56
N ASN A 133 4.04 -18.36 -10.85
CA ASN A 133 3.51 -19.66 -11.28
C ASN A 133 4.59 -20.74 -11.45
N ASP A 134 5.87 -20.36 -11.49
CA ASP A 134 6.96 -21.29 -11.73
C ASP A 134 7.33 -21.99 -10.41
N ALA A 135 6.57 -23.02 -10.03
CA ALA A 135 6.78 -23.73 -8.77
C ALA A 135 7.90 -24.79 -8.85
N ILE A 136 8.75 -24.85 -7.82
CA ILE A 136 9.79 -25.89 -7.67
C ILE A 136 9.22 -27.04 -6.85
N MET A 137 8.77 -28.10 -7.53
CA MET A 137 8.04 -29.21 -6.90
C MET A 137 8.86 -30.51 -6.82
N THR A 138 9.88 -30.66 -7.68
CA THR A 138 10.63 -31.91 -7.78
C THR A 138 11.81 -31.93 -6.82
N GLU A 139 12.07 -33.11 -6.25
CA GLU A 139 13.18 -33.33 -5.33
C GLU A 139 14.54 -33.07 -6.01
N ASP A 140 14.70 -33.47 -7.27
CA ASP A 140 15.95 -33.27 -8.03
C ASP A 140 16.28 -31.79 -8.21
N ARG A 141 15.29 -30.96 -8.58
CA ARG A 141 15.48 -29.51 -8.71
C ARG A 141 15.79 -28.85 -7.38
N THR A 142 15.15 -29.35 -6.31
CA THR A 142 15.37 -28.87 -4.95
C THR A 142 16.81 -29.15 -4.50
N LYS A 143 17.27 -30.39 -4.65
CA LYS A 143 18.64 -30.81 -4.32
C LYS A 143 19.67 -30.10 -5.18
N MET A 144 19.41 -29.92 -6.48
CA MET A 144 20.30 -29.19 -7.37
C MET A 144 20.44 -27.72 -6.93
N LEU A 145 19.34 -27.03 -6.63
CA LEU A 145 19.39 -25.63 -6.21
C LEU A 145 20.07 -25.46 -4.84
N LEU A 146 19.76 -26.32 -3.87
CA LEU A 146 20.44 -26.34 -2.56
C LEU A 146 21.93 -26.66 -2.70
N SER A 147 22.31 -27.58 -3.60
CA SER A 147 23.69 -27.91 -3.91
C SER A 147 24.42 -26.69 -4.49
N SER A 148 23.83 -26.02 -5.49
CA SER A 148 24.38 -24.79 -6.07
C SER A 148 24.63 -23.72 -5.02
N VAL A 149 23.66 -23.50 -4.14
CA VAL A 149 23.76 -22.53 -3.04
C VAL A 149 24.86 -22.93 -2.04
N THR A 150 24.92 -24.21 -1.65
CA THR A 150 25.94 -24.71 -0.73
C THR A 150 27.34 -24.54 -1.30
N ILE A 151 27.54 -24.79 -2.60
CA ILE A 151 28.83 -24.59 -3.28
C ILE A 151 29.20 -23.11 -3.29
N ALA A 152 28.28 -22.23 -3.68
CA ALA A 152 28.52 -20.79 -3.73
C ALA A 152 28.86 -20.22 -2.34
N ILE A 153 28.16 -20.66 -1.28
CA ILE A 153 28.46 -20.28 0.11
C ILE A 153 29.90 -20.65 0.49
N ASN A 154 30.32 -21.88 0.19
CA ASN A 154 31.67 -22.34 0.51
C ASN A 154 32.74 -21.61 -0.29
N ASN A 155 32.54 -21.44 -1.60
CA ASN A 155 33.51 -20.78 -2.47
C ASN A 155 33.71 -19.31 -2.12
N THR A 156 32.64 -18.63 -1.68
CA THR A 156 32.70 -17.21 -1.29
C THR A 156 32.99 -16.99 0.19
N SER A 157 32.96 -18.04 1.02
CA SER A 157 33.00 -17.93 2.49
C SER A 157 31.88 -17.03 3.06
N CYS A 158 30.69 -17.09 2.45
CA CYS A 158 29.53 -16.32 2.88
C CYS A 158 28.88 -16.94 4.15
N GLN A 159 28.82 -16.19 5.25
CA GLN A 159 28.22 -16.65 6.50
C GLN A 159 26.76 -16.23 6.69
N VAL A 160 26.16 -15.58 5.69
CA VAL A 160 24.75 -15.17 5.72
C VAL A 160 23.86 -16.36 5.38
N PRO A 161 22.80 -16.65 6.17
CA PRO A 161 21.85 -17.71 5.84
C PRO A 161 21.20 -17.51 4.47
N VAL A 162 21.25 -18.53 3.61
CA VAL A 162 20.61 -18.52 2.30
C VAL A 162 19.48 -19.53 2.27
N PHE A 163 18.30 -19.07 1.88
CA PHE A 163 17.09 -19.85 1.75
C PHE A 163 16.69 -19.98 0.30
N VAL A 164 16.15 -21.14 -0.05
CA VAL A 164 15.51 -21.43 -1.31
C VAL A 164 14.02 -21.56 -1.06
N GLN A 165 13.20 -20.78 -1.75
CA GLN A 165 11.75 -20.93 -1.73
C GLN A 165 11.31 -22.00 -2.71
N LEU A 166 10.62 -23.00 -2.19
CA LEU A 166 10.15 -24.16 -2.91
C LEU A 166 8.63 -24.14 -3.00
N GLN A 167 8.07 -25.06 -3.80
CA GLN A 167 6.64 -25.18 -4.04
C GLN A 167 6.06 -23.89 -4.65
N GLN A 168 4.78 -23.61 -4.39
CA GLN A 168 4.14 -22.35 -4.78
C GLN A 168 4.48 -21.24 -3.79
N MET A 169 4.71 -20.01 -4.27
CA MET A 169 5.08 -18.86 -3.43
C MET A 169 4.16 -18.65 -2.22
N ARG A 170 2.85 -18.85 -2.42
CA ARG A 170 1.82 -18.72 -1.38
C ARG A 170 1.99 -19.67 -0.20
N GLN A 171 2.64 -20.82 -0.40
CA GLN A 171 2.84 -21.83 0.65
C GLN A 171 3.98 -21.46 1.60
N LYS A 172 4.84 -20.49 1.25
CA LYS A 172 5.95 -20.02 2.09
C LYS A 172 6.82 -21.19 2.60
N TYR A 173 7.13 -22.14 1.72
CA TYR A 173 7.94 -23.31 2.04
C TYR A 173 9.40 -23.03 1.68
N TYR A 174 10.30 -23.09 2.66
CA TYR A 174 11.71 -22.75 2.49
C TYR A 174 12.61 -23.85 3.02
N LEU A 175 13.73 -24.06 2.33
CA LEU A 175 14.88 -24.80 2.86
C LEU A 175 16.09 -23.88 2.81
N GLY A 176 16.93 -23.89 3.84
CA GLY A 176 18.07 -22.99 3.91
C GLY A 176 19.32 -23.65 4.45
N VAL A 177 20.45 -23.00 4.22
CA VAL A 177 21.75 -23.43 4.72
C VAL A 177 22.58 -22.20 5.11
N CYS A 178 23.38 -22.35 6.14
CA CYS A 178 24.39 -21.40 6.58
C CYS A 178 25.63 -22.18 6.98
N GLU A 179 26.80 -21.76 6.51
CA GLU A 179 28.08 -22.40 6.84
C GLU A 179 29.09 -21.33 7.23
N GLY A 180 29.81 -21.54 8.32
CA GLY A 180 30.83 -20.61 8.82
C GLY A 180 31.34 -21.01 10.20
N GLY A 181 32.58 -20.62 10.53
CA GLY A 181 33.20 -20.93 11.82
C GLY A 181 33.23 -22.43 12.15
N GLY A 182 33.43 -23.29 11.14
CA GLY A 182 33.44 -24.76 11.30
C GLY A 182 32.08 -25.40 11.57
N VAL A 183 30.98 -24.64 11.52
CA VAL A 183 29.62 -25.13 11.78
C VAL A 183 28.74 -24.98 10.54
N ARG A 184 27.93 -26.01 10.26
CA ARG A 184 26.83 -25.96 9.29
C ARG A 184 25.50 -25.94 10.01
N THR A 185 24.64 -25.00 9.63
CA THR A 185 23.25 -24.92 10.08
C THR A 185 22.32 -25.17 8.92
N SER A 186 21.54 -26.24 9.01
CA SER A 186 20.49 -26.57 8.03
C SER A 186 19.14 -26.08 8.55
N PHE A 187 18.44 -25.32 7.73
CA PHE A 187 17.10 -24.81 8.03
C PHE A 187 16.07 -25.63 7.26
N ASP A 188 15.54 -26.65 7.93
CA ASP A 188 14.58 -27.57 7.32
C ASP A 188 13.15 -27.23 7.73
N MET A 189 12.27 -27.10 6.73
CA MET A 189 10.85 -26.94 6.93
C MET A 189 10.10 -28.22 6.56
N ILE A 190 9.09 -28.55 7.36
CA ILE A 190 8.16 -29.64 7.08
C ILE A 190 6.75 -29.04 7.04
N HIS A 191 6.07 -29.23 5.91
CA HIS A 191 4.68 -28.82 5.76
C HIS A 191 3.76 -30.02 6.04
N LEU A 192 2.99 -29.94 7.11
CA LEU A 192 2.00 -30.97 7.46
C LEU A 192 0.60 -30.50 7.03
N HIS A 193 -0.13 -31.33 6.30
CA HIS A 193 -1.50 -31.02 5.91
C HIS A 193 -2.45 -30.97 7.13
N ARG A 194 -2.20 -31.80 8.15
CA ARG A 194 -2.87 -31.75 9.44
C ARG A 194 -1.84 -31.91 10.56
N PRO A 195 -1.91 -31.11 11.64
CA PRO A 195 -1.02 -31.29 12.78
C PRO A 195 -1.39 -32.58 13.51
N PHE A 196 -0.39 -33.44 13.77
CA PHE A 196 -0.57 -34.61 14.63
C PHE A 196 -1.00 -34.14 16.04
N PRO A 197 -1.91 -34.85 16.74
CA PRO A 197 -2.38 -34.44 18.06
C PRO A 197 -1.25 -34.17 19.06
N GLN A 198 -0.19 -34.96 19.02
CA GLN A 198 1.01 -34.82 19.85
C GLN A 198 1.77 -33.50 19.62
N LEU A 199 1.61 -32.85 18.46
CA LEU A 199 2.29 -31.59 18.13
C LEU A 199 1.40 -30.36 18.37
N GLN A 200 0.22 -30.54 18.97
CA GLN A 200 -0.71 -29.45 19.26
C GLN A 200 -0.50 -28.81 20.63
N HIS A 201 0.36 -29.40 21.47
CA HIS A 201 0.66 -28.94 22.82
C HIS A 201 2.18 -28.83 23.06
N MET A 202 2.57 -27.99 24.01
CA MET A 202 3.97 -27.69 24.32
C MET A 202 4.78 -28.95 24.64
N GLN A 203 4.23 -29.87 25.45
CA GLN A 203 4.97 -31.05 25.88
C GLN A 203 5.41 -31.94 24.71
N GLY A 204 4.59 -32.14 23.68
CA GLY A 204 4.95 -32.97 22.54
C GLY A 204 5.87 -32.26 21.55
N LEU A 205 5.75 -30.93 21.41
CA LEU A 205 6.74 -30.11 20.70
C LEU A 205 8.12 -30.19 21.36
N LEU A 206 8.17 -30.14 22.71
CA LEU A 206 9.40 -30.33 23.48
C LEU A 206 9.97 -31.74 23.27
N GLN A 207 9.15 -32.79 23.30
CA GLN A 207 9.61 -34.16 23.03
C GLN A 207 10.22 -34.29 21.62
N LEU A 208 9.59 -33.70 20.61
CA LEU A 208 10.12 -33.67 19.24
C LEU A 208 11.47 -32.95 19.18
N PHE A 209 11.57 -31.78 19.83
CA PHE A 209 12.81 -31.00 19.88
C PHE A 209 13.94 -31.77 20.56
N LYS A 210 13.70 -32.31 21.77
CA LYS A 210 14.68 -33.09 22.52
C LYS A 210 15.10 -34.36 21.78
N GLY A 211 14.17 -35.01 21.08
CA GLY A 211 14.45 -36.18 20.25
C GLY A 211 15.40 -35.89 19.09
N LYS A 212 15.42 -34.65 18.57
CA LYS A 212 16.35 -34.23 17.51
C LYS A 212 17.74 -33.88 17.99
N MET A 213 17.92 -33.54 19.28
CA MET A 213 19.24 -33.10 19.78
C MET A 213 20.28 -34.23 19.82
N ALA A 214 19.88 -35.50 19.77
CA ALA A 214 20.78 -36.67 19.80
C ALA A 214 21.85 -36.64 20.93
N LEU A 215 21.57 -35.95 22.04
CA LEU A 215 22.46 -35.86 23.20
C LEU A 215 22.11 -36.94 24.25
N LEU A 216 23.14 -37.48 24.91
CA LEU A 216 22.98 -38.46 26.01
C LEU A 216 22.21 -37.88 27.21
N ALA A 217 22.40 -36.58 27.48
CA ALA A 217 21.66 -35.84 28.48
C ALA A 217 21.21 -34.51 27.87
N VAL A 218 19.90 -34.31 27.77
CA VAL A 218 19.34 -33.10 27.18
C VAL A 218 19.30 -32.00 28.24
N PRO A 219 19.94 -30.83 28.00
CA PRO A 219 19.90 -29.71 28.94
C PRO A 219 18.46 -29.19 29.12
N PRO A 220 18.18 -28.48 30.23
CA PRO A 220 16.87 -27.89 30.43
C PRO A 220 16.54 -26.91 29.31
N VAL A 221 15.36 -27.07 28.70
CA VAL A 221 14.91 -26.22 27.60
C VAL A 221 14.09 -25.06 28.18
N THR A 222 14.27 -23.88 27.58
CA THR A 222 13.42 -22.72 27.84
C THR A 222 12.47 -22.50 26.68
N VAL A 223 11.25 -22.07 26.96
CA VAL A 223 10.17 -21.94 25.98
C VAL A 223 9.44 -20.62 26.18
N SER A 224 9.19 -19.92 25.08
CA SER A 224 8.25 -18.80 25.03
C SER A 224 6.98 -19.25 24.31
N ILE A 225 5.81 -18.87 24.82
CA ILE A 225 4.51 -19.26 24.25
C ILE A 225 3.68 -18.01 23.98
N ARG A 226 3.03 -17.93 22.81
CA ARG A 226 2.10 -16.86 22.48
C ARG A 226 0.86 -17.41 21.80
N PHE A 227 -0.32 -17.07 22.33
CA PHE A 227 -1.56 -17.22 21.60
C PHE A 227 -1.95 -15.89 20.96
N THR A 228 -2.42 -15.94 19.72
CA THR A 228 -2.87 -14.75 18.99
C THR A 228 -4.29 -14.97 18.50
N TYR A 229 -5.22 -14.17 19.01
CA TYR A 229 -6.61 -14.13 18.63
C TYR A 229 -6.80 -13.06 17.58
N VAL A 230 -7.43 -13.42 16.46
CA VAL A 230 -7.68 -12.51 15.33
C VAL A 230 -9.17 -12.24 15.26
N LEU A 231 -9.54 -10.98 15.41
CA LEU A 231 -10.91 -10.48 15.25
C LEU A 231 -10.98 -9.71 13.92
N GLN A 232 -11.68 -10.26 12.93
CA GLN A 232 -11.87 -9.65 11.61
C GLN A 232 -13.15 -8.81 11.59
N ASP A 233 -14.25 -9.36 12.10
CA ASP A 233 -15.55 -8.69 12.16
C ASP A 233 -15.72 -7.97 13.51
N TRP A 234 -15.14 -6.78 13.61
CA TRP A 234 -15.07 -6.04 14.88
C TRP A 234 -16.18 -5.00 15.06
N SER A 235 -16.78 -4.48 13.98
CA SER A 235 -17.79 -3.43 14.05
C SER A 235 -19.21 -4.00 14.02
N PRO A 236 -20.06 -3.71 15.03
CA PRO A 236 -21.51 -3.93 14.94
C PRO A 236 -22.22 -2.83 14.14
N CYS A 237 -21.50 -1.76 13.75
CA CYS A 237 -22.01 -0.63 13.01
C CYS A 237 -21.64 -0.74 11.53
N SER A 238 -22.57 -0.38 10.63
CA SER A 238 -22.29 -0.24 9.21
C SER A 238 -21.27 0.89 9.01
N TRP A 239 -20.05 0.53 8.59
CA TRP A 239 -19.09 1.48 8.06
C TRP A 239 -19.13 1.41 6.53
N PRO A 240 -19.18 2.55 5.82
CA PRO A 240 -19.36 3.91 6.32
C PRO A 240 -20.85 4.15 6.65
N GLN A 241 -21.18 5.27 7.28
CA GLN A 241 -22.53 5.80 7.07
C GLN A 241 -22.68 5.99 5.56
N PRO A 242 -23.81 5.58 4.95
CA PRO A 242 -23.99 5.71 3.51
C PRO A 242 -23.67 7.14 3.09
N PRO A 243 -22.91 7.37 1.99
CA PRO A 243 -22.87 8.70 1.40
C PRO A 243 -24.33 9.14 1.19
N PRO A 244 -24.68 10.41 1.49
CA PRO A 244 -26.06 10.88 1.34
C PRO A 244 -26.59 10.43 -0.02
N GLU A 245 -27.72 9.73 -0.01
CA GLU A 245 -28.23 9.04 -1.20
C GLU A 245 -28.39 10.05 -2.34
N LEU A 246 -27.87 9.71 -3.53
CA LEU A 246 -27.89 10.60 -4.70
C LEU A 246 -29.30 10.97 -5.18
N ASP A 247 -30.32 10.21 -4.77
CA ASP A 247 -31.72 10.53 -5.05
C ASP A 247 -32.31 11.60 -4.11
N GLU A 248 -31.71 11.84 -2.94
CA GLU A 248 -32.10 12.96 -2.05
C GLU A 248 -31.44 14.30 -2.47
N LEU A 249 -30.37 14.24 -3.27
CA LEU A 249 -29.70 15.42 -3.85
C LEU A 249 -30.46 16.07 -5.01
N GLY A 250 -31.60 15.51 -5.44
CA GLY A 250 -32.47 16.14 -6.45
C GLY A 250 -33.25 17.33 -5.88
N GLU A 251 -33.78 17.19 -4.66
CA GLU A 251 -34.71 18.18 -4.08
C GLU A 251 -34.07 19.06 -2.99
N ASP A 252 -33.05 18.58 -2.25
CA ASP A 252 -32.55 19.24 -1.04
C ASP A 252 -31.03 19.60 -1.02
N ILE A 253 -30.42 19.95 -2.16
CA ILE A 253 -29.06 20.54 -2.12
C ILE A 253 -29.14 21.89 -1.39
N THR A 254 -28.58 21.97 -0.20
CA THR A 254 -28.39 23.26 0.48
C THR A 254 -27.06 23.89 0.04
N PRO A 255 -26.95 25.23 -0.06
CA PRO A 255 -25.68 25.90 -0.35
C PRO A 255 -24.55 25.53 0.62
N THR A 256 -24.89 25.02 1.80
CA THR A 256 -23.98 24.49 2.81
C THR A 256 -23.31 23.17 2.41
N ASP A 257 -23.97 22.33 1.61
CA ASP A 257 -23.43 21.04 1.15
C ASP A 257 -22.37 21.23 0.05
N ILE A 258 -22.56 22.22 -0.82
CA ILE A 258 -21.59 22.59 -1.87
C ILE A 258 -20.33 23.22 -1.24
N GLY A 259 -20.49 23.88 -0.08
CA GLY A 259 -19.42 24.55 0.64
C GLY A 259 -18.37 23.63 1.27
N ARG A 260 -18.61 22.32 1.32
CA ARG A 260 -17.71 21.35 1.97
C ARG A 260 -17.48 20.14 1.07
N LEU A 261 -16.22 19.69 0.96
CA LEU A 261 -15.91 18.41 0.33
C LEU A 261 -16.10 17.28 1.33
N PRO A 262 -16.68 16.14 0.93
CA PRO A 262 -16.90 15.01 1.83
C PRO A 262 -15.54 14.45 2.31
N CYS A 263 -15.36 14.38 3.63
CA CYS A 263 -14.14 13.82 4.23
C CYS A 263 -14.44 12.50 4.94
N GLY A 264 -13.61 11.48 4.72
CA GLY A 264 -13.77 10.17 5.34
C GLY A 264 -13.32 9.04 4.42
N ALA A 265 -13.09 7.86 5.01
CA ALA A 265 -12.86 6.64 4.26
C ALA A 265 -14.22 6.03 3.86
N LEU A 266 -14.35 5.60 2.61
CA LEU A 266 -15.54 4.92 2.09
C LEU A 266 -15.69 3.50 2.64
N GLU A 267 -14.65 2.95 3.22
CA GLU A 267 -14.62 1.61 3.82
C GLU A 267 -13.87 1.66 5.13
N ASP A 268 -14.12 0.68 6.00
CA ASP A 268 -13.51 0.68 7.33
C ASP A 268 -12.01 0.53 7.14
N PRO A 269 -11.20 1.54 7.53
CA PRO A 269 -9.77 1.44 7.36
C PRO A 269 -9.18 0.34 8.26
N ILE A 270 -9.91 -0.16 9.25
CA ILE A 270 -9.48 -1.20 10.18
C ILE A 270 -9.98 -2.57 9.69
N LEU A 271 -9.03 -3.43 9.31
CA LEU A 271 -9.32 -4.75 8.76
C LEU A 271 -9.42 -5.85 9.82
N GLU A 272 -8.59 -5.78 10.87
CA GLU A 272 -8.59 -6.78 11.93
C GLU A 272 -7.85 -6.28 13.18
N PHE A 273 -8.24 -6.84 14.33
CA PHE A 273 -7.54 -6.71 15.60
C PHE A 273 -6.88 -8.04 15.98
N HIS A 274 -5.61 -7.97 16.34
CA HIS A 274 -4.83 -9.10 16.85
C HIS A 274 -4.60 -8.89 18.34
N LEU A 275 -5.20 -9.73 19.17
CA LEU A 275 -4.91 -9.78 20.60
C LEU A 275 -3.92 -10.93 20.86
N SER A 276 -2.73 -10.61 21.34
CA SER A 276 -1.71 -11.59 21.68
C SER A 276 -1.49 -11.65 23.19
N VAL A 277 -1.56 -12.86 23.74
CA VAL A 277 -1.21 -13.19 25.12
C VAL A 277 0.08 -14.00 25.12
N THR A 278 1.07 -13.59 25.91
CA THR A 278 2.43 -14.13 25.84
C THR A 278 2.93 -14.56 27.21
N TRP A 279 3.49 -15.77 27.26
CA TRP A 279 4.28 -16.32 28.35
C TRP A 279 5.76 -16.28 27.95
N PRO A 280 6.52 -15.28 28.42
CA PRO A 280 7.91 -15.11 28.01
C PRO A 280 8.84 -16.09 28.75
N CYS A 281 9.59 -16.90 27.99
CA CYS A 281 10.78 -17.61 28.45
C CYS A 281 10.65 -18.31 29.82
N PHE A 282 9.91 -19.41 29.86
CA PHE A 282 9.80 -20.30 31.02
C PHE A 282 10.68 -21.54 30.88
N PHE A 283 11.02 -22.18 31.99
CA PHE A 283 11.60 -23.52 31.94
C PHE A 283 10.51 -24.54 31.61
N GLU A 284 10.89 -25.60 30.91
CA GLU A 284 10.00 -26.70 30.48
C GLU A 284 9.11 -27.32 31.58
N ASN A 285 9.50 -27.22 32.85
CA ASN A 285 8.78 -27.81 33.99
C ASN A 285 7.89 -26.79 34.73
N THR A 286 7.83 -25.54 34.29
CA THR A 286 7.07 -24.48 34.99
C THR A 286 5.58 -24.50 34.64
N ILE A 287 5.24 -24.87 33.41
CA ILE A 287 3.86 -24.85 32.89
C ILE A 287 3.56 -26.24 32.34
N ILE A 288 2.43 -26.82 32.73
CA ILE A 288 1.98 -28.11 32.20
C ILE A 288 1.01 -27.84 31.05
N ASP A 289 1.37 -28.31 29.86
CA ASP A 289 0.51 -28.24 28.67
C ASP A 289 0.64 -29.53 27.84
N ASN A 290 -0.39 -30.37 27.95
CA ASN A 290 -0.52 -31.67 27.30
C ASN A 290 -1.94 -31.90 26.74
N ASP A 291 -2.17 -33.09 26.20
CA ASP A 291 -3.43 -33.51 25.58
C ASP A 291 -4.60 -33.64 26.57
N VAL A 292 -4.32 -33.73 27.88
CA VAL A 292 -5.33 -33.89 28.93
C VAL A 292 -5.56 -32.60 29.72
N HIS A 293 -4.51 -31.81 29.94
CA HIS A 293 -4.50 -30.66 30.82
C HIS A 293 -3.59 -29.54 30.29
N SER A 294 -4.06 -28.29 30.41
CA SER A 294 -3.30 -27.09 30.05
C SER A 294 -3.43 -26.02 31.12
N ASP A 295 -2.30 -25.58 31.67
CA ASP A 295 -2.17 -24.44 32.57
C ASP A 295 -2.26 -23.09 31.82
N LEU A 296 -2.25 -23.11 30.49
CA LEU A 296 -2.19 -21.92 29.65
C LEU A 296 -3.56 -21.23 29.55
N ASN A 297 -3.94 -20.53 30.62
CA ASN A 297 -5.13 -19.68 30.62
C ASN A 297 -4.80 -18.28 30.07
N PRO A 298 -5.33 -17.88 28.89
CA PRO A 298 -5.08 -16.56 28.28
C PRO A 298 -5.30 -15.39 29.23
N VAL A 299 -6.31 -15.50 30.11
CA VAL A 299 -6.70 -14.43 31.05
C VAL A 299 -5.61 -14.18 32.10
N LEU A 300 -4.91 -15.24 32.50
CA LEU A 300 -3.84 -15.19 33.51
C LEU A 300 -2.45 -14.97 32.90
N SER A 301 -2.38 -14.71 31.59
CA SER A 301 -1.09 -14.54 30.91
C SER A 301 -0.34 -13.29 31.40
N PRO A 302 1.00 -13.35 31.50
CA PRO A 302 1.79 -12.27 32.10
C PRO A 302 1.96 -11.06 31.20
N LYS A 303 1.77 -11.20 29.89
CA LYS A 303 1.91 -10.10 28.92
C LYS A 303 0.79 -10.12 27.89
N TRP A 304 0.11 -8.99 27.75
CA TRP A 304 -0.91 -8.76 26.73
C TRP A 304 -0.42 -7.70 25.77
N SER A 305 -0.65 -7.91 24.49
CA SER A 305 -0.35 -6.93 23.45
C SER A 305 -1.45 -6.97 22.40
N MET A 306 -1.89 -5.79 21.95
CA MET A 306 -2.90 -5.66 20.91
C MET A 306 -2.29 -4.96 19.70
N ARG A 307 -2.65 -5.44 18.52
CA ARG A 307 -2.26 -4.83 17.26
C ARG A 307 -3.50 -4.63 16.40
N MET A 308 -3.56 -3.47 15.76
CA MET A 308 -4.53 -3.16 14.72
C MET A 308 -3.88 -3.34 13.34
N ARG A 309 -4.55 -4.02 12.42
CA ARG A 309 -4.18 -4.03 11.01
C ARG A 309 -5.12 -3.08 10.27
N THR A 310 -4.55 -2.07 9.65
CA THR A 310 -5.27 -1.13 8.80
C THR A 310 -5.04 -1.43 7.33
N SER A 311 -5.96 -1.01 6.48
CA SER A 311 -5.74 -0.93 5.04
C SER A 311 -4.60 0.05 4.74
N GLU A 312 -3.72 -0.30 3.81
CA GLU A 312 -2.57 0.55 3.44
C GLU A 312 -3.00 1.79 2.63
N LYS A 313 -4.10 1.66 1.88
CA LYS A 313 -4.64 2.71 1.01
C LYS A 313 -6.17 2.68 1.11
N PRO A 314 -6.75 3.19 2.22
CA PRO A 314 -8.19 3.33 2.29
C PRO A 314 -8.66 4.29 1.19
N VAL A 315 -9.78 3.96 0.56
CA VAL A 315 -10.41 4.86 -0.41
C VAL A 315 -11.06 5.98 0.39
N CYS A 316 -10.68 7.22 0.11
CA CYS A 316 -11.15 8.39 0.84
C CYS A 316 -11.88 9.31 -0.11
N SER A 317 -13.12 9.70 0.22
CA SER A 317 -13.99 10.49 -0.67
C SER A 317 -13.30 11.78 -1.13
N MET A 318 -12.75 12.57 -0.20
CA MET A 318 -12.03 13.82 -0.55
C MET A 318 -10.87 13.58 -1.51
N ALA A 319 -10.14 12.48 -1.35
CA ALA A 319 -8.99 12.18 -2.21
C ALA A 319 -9.43 11.91 -3.64
N ASP A 320 -10.61 11.30 -3.84
CA ASP A 320 -11.15 11.01 -5.16
C ASP A 320 -11.62 12.30 -5.85
N TYR A 321 -12.39 13.16 -5.16
CA TYR A 321 -12.79 14.47 -5.67
C TYR A 321 -11.57 15.31 -6.11
N LEU A 322 -10.51 15.35 -5.30
CA LEU A 322 -9.31 16.13 -5.62
C LEU A 322 -8.48 15.52 -6.74
N LYS A 323 -8.35 14.20 -6.82
CA LYS A 323 -7.65 13.52 -7.92
C LYS A 323 -8.36 13.74 -9.23
N GLU A 324 -9.68 13.58 -9.26
CA GLU A 324 -10.48 13.80 -10.47
C GLU A 324 -10.39 15.26 -10.92
N PHE A 325 -10.55 16.21 -10.00
CA PHE A 325 -10.38 17.63 -10.33
C PHE A 325 -8.95 17.97 -10.82
N SER A 326 -7.92 17.39 -10.19
CA SER A 326 -6.53 17.53 -10.66
C SER A 326 -6.32 16.94 -12.06
N ASN A 327 -6.99 15.84 -12.38
CA ASN A 327 -6.91 15.23 -13.72
C ASN A 327 -7.50 16.17 -14.78
N ILE A 328 -8.56 16.92 -14.46
CA ILE A 328 -9.09 17.96 -15.36
C ILE A 328 -8.06 19.07 -15.57
N LEU A 329 -7.45 19.56 -14.49
CA LEU A 329 -6.51 20.68 -14.59
C LEU A 329 -5.25 20.34 -15.40
N LEU A 330 -4.83 19.06 -15.39
CA LEU A 330 -3.63 18.58 -16.07
C LEU A 330 -3.95 17.90 -17.43
N GLY A 331 -5.23 17.70 -17.74
CA GLY A 331 -5.69 16.99 -18.92
C GLY A 331 -5.74 17.87 -20.17
N TYR A 332 -5.46 17.26 -21.32
CA TYR A 332 -5.70 17.86 -22.63
C TYR A 332 -6.99 17.27 -23.19
N TYR A 333 -8.05 18.08 -23.25
CA TYR A 333 -9.36 17.67 -23.75
C TYR A 333 -9.64 18.31 -25.11
N SER A 334 -10.19 17.54 -26.04
CA SER A 334 -10.61 18.08 -27.33
C SER A 334 -11.94 18.82 -27.21
N GLU A 335 -12.19 19.79 -28.10
CA GLU A 335 -13.45 20.56 -28.13
C GLU A 335 -14.68 19.63 -28.20
N ASN A 336 -14.57 18.52 -28.94
CA ASN A 336 -15.63 17.51 -29.07
C ASN A 336 -15.88 16.71 -27.77
N GLN A 337 -14.89 16.61 -26.89
CA GLN A 337 -15.05 15.97 -25.57
C GLN A 337 -15.69 16.92 -24.53
N LEU A 338 -15.54 18.23 -24.72
CA LEU A 338 -16.10 19.28 -23.86
C LEU A 338 -17.54 19.64 -24.26
N LEU A 339 -17.81 19.74 -25.56
CA LEU A 339 -19.07 20.25 -26.11
C LEU A 339 -19.98 19.15 -26.69
N GLY A 340 -19.52 17.89 -26.69
CA GLY A 340 -20.17 16.82 -27.45
C GLY A 340 -19.82 16.87 -28.94
N ASN A 341 -20.12 15.81 -29.69
CA ASN A 341 -19.82 15.72 -31.13
C ASN A 341 -20.63 16.77 -31.92
N ILE A 342 -20.01 17.89 -32.26
CA ILE A 342 -20.54 18.87 -33.20
C ILE A 342 -20.31 18.32 -34.61
N SER A 343 -21.37 17.98 -35.34
CA SER A 343 -21.24 17.57 -36.74
C SER A 343 -20.78 18.75 -37.60
N PRO A 344 -19.82 18.57 -38.52
CA PRO A 344 -19.24 19.66 -39.30
C PRO A 344 -20.20 20.31 -40.32
N ASP A 345 -21.39 19.76 -40.55
CA ASP A 345 -22.38 20.26 -41.53
C ASP A 345 -23.16 21.50 -41.06
N ASP A 346 -23.10 21.89 -39.78
CA ASP A 346 -23.89 23.02 -39.24
C ASP A 346 -23.19 24.40 -39.34
N ASN A 347 -21.91 24.45 -39.69
CA ASN A 347 -21.13 25.69 -39.66
C ASN A 347 -21.50 26.73 -40.75
N ASP A 348 -21.97 26.30 -41.93
CA ASP A 348 -22.24 27.23 -43.05
C ASP A 348 -23.53 28.04 -42.88
N MET A 349 -24.50 27.53 -42.11
CA MET A 349 -25.78 28.18 -41.85
C MET A 349 -25.69 29.27 -40.76
N ASP A 350 -24.72 29.17 -39.85
CA ASP A 350 -24.61 30.05 -38.68
C ASP A 350 -23.79 31.32 -38.95
N VAL A 351 -22.82 31.28 -39.87
CA VAL A 351 -21.97 32.46 -40.19
C VAL A 351 -22.79 33.59 -40.82
N THR A 352 -23.74 33.25 -41.71
CA THR A 352 -24.62 34.23 -42.35
C THR A 352 -25.63 34.81 -41.35
N GLN A 353 -26.15 34.01 -40.41
CA GLN A 353 -27.03 34.50 -39.34
C GLN A 353 -26.30 35.30 -38.26
N ALA A 354 -25.03 35.01 -38.00
CA ALA A 354 -24.20 35.73 -37.03
C ALA A 354 -23.84 37.14 -37.53
N LEU A 355 -23.54 37.28 -38.82
CA LEU A 355 -23.27 38.58 -39.45
C LEU A 355 -24.52 39.47 -39.51
N ASP A 356 -25.70 38.89 -39.76
CA ASP A 356 -26.98 39.63 -39.77
C ASP A 356 -27.39 40.15 -38.38
N LYS A 357 -26.98 39.47 -37.30
CA LYS A 357 -27.21 39.90 -35.91
C LYS A 357 -26.25 41.02 -35.47
N LEU A 358 -25.05 41.10 -36.05
CA LEU A 358 -24.12 42.22 -35.83
C LEU A 358 -24.62 43.53 -36.46
N ALA A 359 -25.43 43.44 -37.52
CA ALA A 359 -25.98 44.61 -38.21
C ALA A 359 -27.10 45.32 -37.44
N HIS A 360 -27.74 44.66 -36.46
CA HIS A 360 -28.87 45.21 -35.70
C HIS A 360 -28.77 44.89 -34.19
N PRO A 361 -28.34 45.83 -33.33
CA PRO A 361 -28.29 45.60 -31.90
C PRO A 361 -29.71 45.58 -31.30
N LYS A 362 -30.13 44.43 -30.75
CA LYS A 362 -31.31 44.34 -29.87
C LYS A 362 -30.85 44.40 -28.41
N VAL A 363 -31.48 45.28 -27.64
CA VAL A 363 -31.31 45.41 -26.19
C VAL A 363 -31.86 44.13 -25.53
N LEU A 364 -31.00 43.43 -24.78
CA LEU A 364 -31.37 42.25 -23.97
C LEU A 364 -32.00 42.70 -22.64
N PRO A 365 -33.17 42.16 -22.23
CA PRO A 365 -33.70 42.38 -20.90
C PRO A 365 -33.00 41.48 -19.86
N SER A 366 -32.88 41.99 -18.63
CA SER A 366 -32.41 41.32 -17.41
C SER A 366 -33.12 39.97 -17.16
N LEU A 367 -32.34 38.94 -16.84
CA LEU A 367 -32.76 37.53 -16.72
C LEU A 367 -33.49 37.18 -15.39
N LEU A 368 -33.73 38.15 -14.50
CA LEU A 368 -34.33 37.86 -13.18
C LEU A 368 -35.82 38.23 -13.08
N SER A 369 -36.46 38.67 -14.16
CA SER A 369 -37.91 38.89 -14.16
C SER A 369 -38.58 38.22 -15.37
N GLN A 370 -39.41 37.22 -15.06
CA GLN A 370 -40.33 36.47 -15.92
C GLN A 370 -39.75 35.22 -16.56
N GLY A 371 -40.33 34.08 -16.15
CA GLY A 371 -40.14 32.79 -16.79
C GLY A 371 -40.58 32.84 -18.26
N GLY A 372 -39.79 32.15 -19.09
CA GLY A 372 -40.08 31.95 -20.49
C GLY A 372 -39.36 32.94 -21.41
N LEU A 373 -38.18 32.53 -21.88
CA LEU A 373 -37.76 32.55 -23.31
C LEU A 373 -36.25 32.26 -23.41
N ARG A 374 -35.80 31.11 -22.88
CA ARG A 374 -34.61 30.45 -23.41
C ARG A 374 -34.98 29.93 -24.80
N ARG A 375 -34.25 30.35 -25.85
CA ARG A 375 -34.39 29.70 -27.17
C ARG A 375 -33.95 28.23 -27.01
N PRO A 376 -34.71 27.25 -27.51
CA PRO A 376 -34.29 25.87 -27.51
C PRO A 376 -33.11 25.75 -28.49
N SER A 377 -31.91 25.71 -27.93
CA SER A 377 -30.74 25.20 -28.62
C SER A 377 -30.93 23.69 -28.73
N ARG A 378 -30.66 23.07 -29.90
CA ARG A 378 -30.70 21.61 -30.06
C ARG A 378 -29.72 20.85 -29.15
N PHE A 379 -28.89 21.57 -28.39
CA PHE A 379 -28.06 21.04 -27.31
C PHE A 379 -28.82 20.69 -26.01
N GLN A 380 -30.12 21.04 -25.90
CA GLN A 380 -30.90 20.84 -24.69
C GLN A 380 -31.18 19.35 -24.36
N ASP A 381 -31.06 18.46 -25.34
CA ASP A 381 -31.25 17.01 -25.15
C ASP A 381 -30.02 16.31 -24.53
N GLN A 382 -28.97 17.06 -24.18
CA GLN A 382 -27.69 16.53 -23.70
C GLN A 382 -27.18 17.24 -22.43
N TRP A 383 -28.07 17.83 -21.64
CA TRP A 383 -27.69 18.47 -20.38
C TRP A 383 -27.67 17.45 -19.25
N THR A 384 -26.52 17.31 -18.58
CA THR A 384 -26.34 16.34 -17.50
C THR A 384 -26.80 16.88 -16.15
N ILE A 385 -26.89 18.20 -15.99
CA ILE A 385 -27.35 18.88 -14.76
C ILE A 385 -28.78 19.37 -14.97
N SER A 386 -29.69 19.09 -14.02
CA SER A 386 -31.04 19.66 -14.02
C SER A 386 -31.02 21.18 -13.80
N GLU A 387 -31.96 21.90 -14.38
CA GLU A 387 -32.02 23.36 -14.32
C GLU A 387 -32.14 23.88 -12.89
N GLU A 388 -32.86 23.16 -12.02
CA GLU A 388 -33.05 23.49 -10.61
C GLU A 388 -31.75 23.39 -9.80
N VAL A 389 -30.97 22.33 -10.03
CA VAL A 389 -29.67 22.11 -9.38
C VAL A 389 -28.65 23.15 -9.83
N LEU A 390 -28.62 23.45 -11.14
CA LEU A 390 -27.75 24.47 -11.70
C LEU A 390 -28.04 25.86 -11.11
N ILE A 391 -29.31 26.22 -10.92
CA ILE A 391 -29.70 27.47 -10.28
C ILE A 391 -29.19 27.52 -8.83
N LYS A 392 -29.34 26.45 -8.05
CA LYS A 392 -28.82 26.38 -6.67
C LYS A 392 -27.29 26.51 -6.62
N ILE A 393 -26.57 25.88 -7.55
CA ILE A 393 -25.10 26.00 -7.67
C ILE A 393 -24.71 27.44 -8.02
N LEU A 394 -25.40 28.08 -8.95
CA LEU A 394 -25.16 29.49 -9.30
C LEU A 394 -25.48 30.44 -8.14
N GLN A 395 -26.52 30.16 -7.34
CA GLN A 395 -26.81 30.91 -6.11
C GLN A 395 -25.72 30.73 -5.05
N TYR A 396 -25.07 29.56 -4.97
CA TYR A 396 -23.91 29.38 -4.08
C TYR A 396 -22.70 30.21 -4.55
N ILE A 397 -22.40 30.18 -5.86
CA ILE A 397 -21.29 30.95 -6.47
C ILE A 397 -21.56 32.46 -6.38
N PHE A 398 -22.81 32.88 -6.64
CA PHE A 398 -23.30 34.25 -6.66
C PHE A 398 -24.44 34.43 -5.64
N PRO A 399 -24.14 34.55 -4.34
CA PRO A 399 -25.15 34.63 -3.26
C PRO A 399 -26.06 35.86 -3.36
N ASP A 400 -25.57 36.92 -3.99
CA ASP A 400 -26.25 38.19 -4.21
C ASP A 400 -27.25 38.16 -5.39
N SER A 401 -27.25 37.10 -6.20
CA SER A 401 -28.23 36.90 -7.28
C SER A 401 -29.54 36.23 -6.81
N ALA A 402 -29.65 35.80 -5.55
CA ALA A 402 -30.86 35.16 -5.03
C ALA A 402 -31.99 36.20 -4.80
N PRO A 403 -33.22 35.93 -5.26
CA PRO A 403 -34.36 36.79 -4.94
C PRO A 403 -34.68 36.63 -3.47
N THR A 404 -34.36 37.64 -2.65
CA THR A 404 -34.68 37.72 -1.21
C THR A 404 -36.07 37.13 -0.87
N PRO A 405 -36.17 36.02 -0.11
CA PRO A 405 -37.03 36.00 1.04
C PRO A 405 -36.31 36.73 2.19
N ALA A 406 -37.07 37.30 3.11
CA ALA A 406 -36.55 37.98 4.29
C ALA A 406 -35.37 37.20 4.91
N GLU A 407 -34.30 37.93 5.23
CA GLU A 407 -33.17 37.43 6.03
C GLU A 407 -33.71 36.54 7.17
N PRO A 408 -33.44 35.23 7.20
CA PRO A 408 -33.23 34.61 8.49
C PRO A 408 -31.91 35.20 9.00
N ASP A 409 -31.94 35.77 10.20
CA ASP A 409 -30.77 36.34 10.88
C ASP A 409 -29.50 35.53 10.58
N CYS A 410 -28.53 36.18 9.94
CA CYS A 410 -27.23 35.63 9.55
C CYS A 410 -26.31 35.36 10.76
N ASP A 411 -26.84 34.72 11.80
CA ASP A 411 -26.10 34.30 12.99
C ASP A 411 -25.58 32.85 12.88
N GLU A 412 -26.15 32.00 12.02
CA GLU A 412 -25.73 30.58 11.91
C GLU A 412 -24.34 30.36 11.26
N TRP A 413 -23.81 31.33 10.51
CA TRP A 413 -22.45 31.22 9.95
C TRP A 413 -21.32 31.42 10.97
N LYS A 414 -21.61 32.02 12.13
CA LYS A 414 -20.60 32.22 13.18
C LYS A 414 -20.49 31.04 14.13
N ASP A 415 -21.56 30.25 14.29
CA ASP A 415 -21.60 29.20 15.31
C ASP A 415 -20.93 27.88 14.86
N THR A 416 -20.86 27.60 13.55
CA THR A 416 -20.18 26.39 13.06
C THR A 416 -18.65 26.51 12.98
N VAL A 417 -18.11 27.74 12.94
CA VAL A 417 -16.65 27.97 13.05
C VAL A 417 -16.19 27.85 14.51
N ASN A 418 -17.10 28.05 15.47
CA ASN A 418 -16.80 28.01 16.90
C ASN A 418 -16.94 26.62 17.53
N SER A 419 -17.68 25.68 16.92
CA SER A 419 -17.82 24.30 17.41
C SER A 419 -16.68 23.34 17.00
N MET A 420 -15.53 23.90 16.60
CA MET A 420 -14.30 23.15 16.29
C MET A 420 -13.12 23.63 17.16
N ASN A 421 -13.44 24.15 18.35
CA ASN A 421 -12.48 24.64 19.34
C ASN A 421 -12.33 23.70 20.54
N ASP A 422 -12.46 22.39 20.35
CA ASP A 422 -12.03 21.43 21.37
C ASP A 422 -10.49 21.26 21.35
N VAL A 423 -9.89 22.14 22.16
CA VAL A 423 -8.71 21.98 23.02
C VAL A 423 -7.84 20.73 22.76
N GLN A 424 -6.96 20.79 21.75
CA GLN A 424 -5.57 20.25 21.80
C GLN A 424 -4.73 20.56 20.54
N ASN A 425 -5.32 21.01 19.43
CA ASN A 425 -4.62 21.14 18.13
C ASN A 425 -4.34 22.58 17.62
N ARG A 426 -4.47 23.62 18.45
CA ARG A 426 -4.32 25.03 18.00
C ARG A 426 -2.96 25.36 17.40
N ALA A 427 -1.86 24.81 17.95
CA ALA A 427 -0.50 25.16 17.49
C ALA A 427 -0.17 24.54 16.12
N ALA A 428 -0.55 23.28 15.90
CA ALA A 428 -0.35 22.59 14.63
C ALA A 428 -1.25 23.20 13.53
N PHE A 429 -2.52 23.46 13.85
CA PHE A 429 -3.45 24.07 12.92
C PHE A 429 -3.07 25.52 12.57
N ALA A 430 -2.59 26.31 13.55
CA ALA A 430 -2.07 27.66 13.29
C ALA A 430 -0.83 27.65 12.38
N ARG A 431 0.10 26.70 12.58
CA ARG A 431 1.26 26.52 11.68
C ARG A 431 0.82 26.16 10.27
N ILE A 432 -0.15 25.26 10.12
CA ILE A 432 -0.71 24.90 8.80
C ILE A 432 -1.37 26.13 8.19
N GLN A 433 -2.16 26.89 8.95
CA GLN A 433 -2.83 28.09 8.47
C GLN A 433 -1.83 29.18 8.03
N GLU A 434 -0.71 29.33 8.73
CA GLU A 434 0.38 30.24 8.34
C GLU A 434 1.07 29.79 7.04
N HIS A 435 1.28 28.49 6.86
CA HIS A 435 1.78 27.92 5.59
C HIS A 435 0.74 28.05 4.47
N VAL A 436 -0.55 27.88 4.74
CA VAL A 436 -1.61 28.05 3.74
C VAL A 436 -1.71 29.50 3.29
N ARG A 437 -1.50 30.46 4.19
CA ARG A 437 -1.45 31.90 3.89
C ARG A 437 -0.26 32.30 3.02
N SER A 438 0.81 31.50 2.98
CA SER A 438 1.97 31.77 2.12
C SER A 438 1.78 31.26 0.69
N PHE A 439 0.78 30.42 0.44
CA PHE A 439 0.40 30.04 -0.92
C PHE A 439 -0.37 31.17 -1.61
N LYS A 440 -0.16 31.32 -2.92
CA LYS A 440 -0.99 32.17 -3.79
C LYS A 440 -2.32 31.48 -4.08
N SER A 441 -3.11 31.20 -3.05
CA SER A 441 -4.44 30.61 -3.17
C SER A 441 -5.54 31.69 -3.08
N ALA A 442 -6.70 31.38 -3.63
CA ALA A 442 -7.87 32.23 -3.46
C ALA A 442 -8.28 32.26 -1.96
N PRO A 443 -8.65 33.43 -1.41
CA PRO A 443 -9.09 33.51 -0.01
C PRO A 443 -10.37 32.69 0.21
N MET A 444 -10.51 32.14 1.41
CA MET A 444 -11.71 31.36 1.77
C MET A 444 -12.96 32.21 1.62
N GLY A 445 -13.99 31.65 1.00
CA GLY A 445 -15.26 32.33 0.74
C GLY A 445 -15.28 33.19 -0.52
N SER A 446 -14.15 33.37 -1.20
CA SER A 446 -14.10 34.16 -2.44
C SER A 446 -14.83 33.54 -3.62
N LEU A 447 -15.15 34.35 -4.64
CA LEU A 447 -15.74 33.86 -5.89
C LEU A 447 -14.97 32.67 -6.48
N THR A 448 -13.65 32.77 -6.55
CA THR A 448 -12.79 31.69 -7.08
C THR A 448 -12.79 30.46 -6.18
N TRP A 449 -12.85 30.64 -4.85
CA TRP A 449 -12.97 29.54 -3.89
C TRP A 449 -14.30 28.78 -4.06
N ARG A 450 -15.41 29.51 -4.16
CA ARG A 450 -16.75 28.91 -4.36
C ARG A 450 -16.87 28.23 -5.71
N LEU A 451 -16.35 28.85 -6.76
CA LEU A 451 -16.32 28.27 -8.09
C LEU A 451 -15.51 26.96 -8.11
N ALA A 452 -14.34 26.93 -7.48
CA ALA A 452 -13.52 25.73 -7.41
C ALA A 452 -14.26 24.58 -6.71
N LEU A 453 -14.91 24.85 -5.57
CA LEU A 453 -15.71 23.84 -4.85
C LEU A 453 -16.90 23.36 -5.69
N ALA A 454 -17.63 24.28 -6.33
CA ALA A 454 -18.75 23.95 -7.20
C ALA A 454 -18.30 23.08 -8.38
N MET A 455 -17.18 23.41 -9.02
CA MET A 455 -16.62 22.60 -10.11
C MET A 455 -16.20 21.20 -9.65
N CYS A 456 -15.59 21.06 -8.46
CA CYS A 456 -15.27 19.75 -7.89
C CYS A 456 -16.52 18.88 -7.69
N HIS A 457 -17.57 19.45 -7.11
CA HIS A 457 -18.84 18.75 -6.87
C HIS A 457 -19.57 18.40 -8.17
N VAL A 458 -19.63 19.33 -9.11
CA VAL A 458 -20.27 19.09 -10.42
C VAL A 458 -19.55 18.00 -11.20
N HIS A 459 -18.21 18.00 -11.17
CA HIS A 459 -17.44 16.97 -11.84
C HIS A 459 -17.72 15.57 -11.29
N HIS A 460 -17.66 15.41 -9.97
CA HIS A 460 -17.80 14.11 -9.34
C HIS A 460 -19.25 13.59 -9.37
N SER A 461 -20.24 14.47 -9.17
CA SER A 461 -21.62 14.05 -8.88
C SER A 461 -22.61 14.19 -10.04
N TYR A 462 -22.36 15.03 -11.06
CA TYR A 462 -23.40 15.42 -12.04
C TYR A 462 -23.01 15.23 -13.52
N GLY A 463 -21.99 14.42 -13.81
CA GLY A 463 -21.68 14.00 -15.19
C GLY A 463 -20.31 14.40 -15.71
N GLY A 464 -19.32 14.60 -14.83
CA GLY A 464 -17.92 14.69 -15.25
C GLY A 464 -17.60 15.99 -16.00
N LEU A 465 -16.83 15.87 -17.09
CA LEU A 465 -16.30 17.03 -17.83
C LEU A 465 -17.39 17.87 -18.52
N ALA A 466 -18.42 17.22 -19.07
CA ALA A 466 -19.51 17.91 -19.76
C ALA A 466 -20.32 18.80 -18.80
N ALA A 467 -20.57 18.30 -17.59
CA ALA A 467 -21.23 19.05 -16.53
C ALA A 467 -20.41 20.28 -16.10
N VAL A 468 -19.09 20.13 -15.98
CA VAL A 468 -18.18 21.25 -15.69
C VAL A 468 -18.19 22.29 -16.82
N ALA A 469 -18.25 21.86 -18.08
CA ALA A 469 -18.33 22.77 -19.22
C ALA A 469 -19.64 23.56 -19.23
N GLN A 470 -20.77 22.91 -18.91
CA GLN A 470 -22.07 23.56 -18.75
C GLN A 470 -22.03 24.62 -17.64
N LEU A 471 -21.52 24.27 -16.45
CA LEU A 471 -21.36 25.22 -15.34
C LEU A 471 -20.47 26.41 -15.73
N TRP A 472 -19.37 26.16 -16.45
CA TRP A 472 -18.46 27.21 -16.90
C TRP A 472 -19.12 28.16 -17.89
N GLN A 473 -19.93 27.65 -18.81
CA GLN A 473 -20.70 28.46 -19.74
C GLN A 473 -21.66 29.40 -19.00
N ASP A 474 -22.44 28.88 -18.05
CA ASP A 474 -23.39 29.69 -17.29
C ASP A 474 -22.69 30.69 -16.35
N PHE A 475 -21.57 30.30 -15.76
CA PHE A 475 -20.71 31.23 -15.02
C PHE A 475 -20.25 32.41 -15.90
N LEU A 476 -19.81 32.15 -17.13
CA LEU A 476 -19.40 33.21 -18.07
C LEU A 476 -20.57 34.10 -18.51
N LEU A 477 -21.77 33.53 -18.69
CA LEU A 477 -22.98 34.29 -19.01
C LEU A 477 -23.36 35.23 -17.86
N GLU A 478 -23.31 34.77 -16.61
CA GLU A 478 -23.57 35.59 -15.44
C GLU A 478 -22.50 36.68 -15.25
N MET A 479 -21.22 36.35 -15.46
CA MET A 479 -20.12 37.31 -15.46
C MET A 479 -20.31 38.40 -16.53
N ARG A 480 -20.73 38.03 -17.75
CA ARG A 480 -21.05 38.99 -18.82
C ARG A 480 -22.23 39.87 -18.44
N HIS A 481 -23.30 39.28 -17.92
CA HIS A 481 -24.47 40.02 -17.46
C HIS A 481 -24.10 41.08 -16.41
N ARG A 482 -23.27 40.70 -15.42
CA ARG A 482 -22.78 41.64 -14.39
C ARG A 482 -21.89 42.73 -14.96
N TRP A 483 -21.03 42.39 -15.93
CA TRP A 483 -20.21 43.37 -16.63
C TRP A 483 -21.06 44.40 -17.40
N GLU A 484 -22.05 43.93 -18.16
CA GLU A 484 -22.94 44.77 -18.96
C GLU A 484 -23.82 45.70 -18.08
N HIS A 485 -24.18 45.25 -16.87
CA HIS A 485 -25.03 46.00 -15.93
C HIS A 485 -24.26 46.73 -14.82
N ASN A 486 -22.92 46.68 -14.83
CA ASN A 486 -22.03 47.25 -13.80
C ASN A 486 -22.30 46.76 -12.37
N TYR A 487 -22.65 45.48 -12.20
CA TYR A 487 -22.75 44.86 -10.87
C TYR A 487 -21.38 44.52 -10.31
N THR A 488 -21.19 44.69 -8.99
CA THR A 488 -19.99 44.23 -8.30
C THR A 488 -19.94 42.70 -8.23
N LEU A 489 -18.73 42.13 -8.23
CA LEU A 489 -18.56 40.70 -8.00
C LEU A 489 -18.64 40.41 -6.49
N PRO A 490 -19.23 39.27 -6.08
CA PRO A 490 -19.25 38.88 -4.69
C PRO A 490 -17.81 38.58 -4.24
N TRP A 491 -17.55 38.89 -2.96
CA TRP A 491 -16.20 38.84 -2.39
C TRP A 491 -15.66 37.41 -2.32
#